data_AF-A0A8J5MR23-F1
#
_entry.id   AF-A0A8J5MR23-F1
#
_cell.length_a   1.000
_cell.length_b   1.000
_cell.length_c   1.000
_cell.angle_alpha   90.00
_cell.angle_beta   90.00
_cell.angle_gamma   90.00
#
_symmetry.space_group_name_H-M   'P 1'
#
loop_
_entity.id
_entity.type
_entity.pdbx_description
1 polymer ?
#
loop_
_entity_poly.entity_id
_entity_poly.type
_entity_poly.pdbx_seq_one_letter_code
_entity_poly.pdbx_strand_id
1 'polypeptide(L)'
;MNKMIQVIQVLLAIIIVGCLAGCPPPEDLGPCQCHDDPDGAPALQCRGVTGWEEVATIFTDLGLDYISSVDIIYSPDLTDLPPSAFADVLIDAIRFYNTG
;
A
#
# COMPACT_ATOMS: atom_id res chain seq x y z
N MET A 1 -12.80 53.71 -28.57
CA MET A 1 -12.16 52.38 -28.61
C MET A 1 -11.26 52.26 -27.38
N ASN A 2 -11.81 51.88 -26.21
CA ASN A 2 -11.02 51.67 -24.99
C ASN A 2 -10.85 50.18 -24.76
N LYS A 3 -9.59 49.78 -24.69
CA LYS A 3 -9.12 48.40 -24.68
C LYS A 3 -9.21 47.81 -23.27
N MET A 4 -9.57 46.54 -23.28
CA MET A 4 -9.10 45.48 -22.38
C MET A 4 -9.65 45.44 -20.96
N ILE A 5 -10.78 44.74 -20.89
CA ILE A 5 -11.07 43.74 -19.85
C ILE A 5 -9.86 42.80 -19.75
N GLN A 6 -9.18 42.80 -18.60
CA GLN A 6 -8.36 41.68 -18.15
C GLN A 6 -8.73 41.37 -16.69
N VAL A 7 -9.92 40.81 -16.53
CA VAL A 7 -10.16 39.75 -15.54
C VAL A 7 -9.37 38.54 -16.03
N ILE A 8 -8.80 37.70 -15.13
CA ILE A 8 -8.08 36.40 -15.34
C ILE A 8 -6.67 36.53 -14.72
N GLN A 9 -6.20 35.72 -13.76
CA GLN A 9 -6.67 34.46 -13.19
C GLN A 9 -5.99 34.28 -11.82
N VAL A 10 -6.76 33.84 -10.82
CA VAL A 10 -6.21 33.27 -9.58
C VAL A 10 -5.67 31.89 -9.94
N LEU A 11 -4.35 31.77 -10.14
CA LEU A 11 -3.69 30.48 -10.21
C LEU A 11 -3.39 30.02 -8.78
N LEU A 12 -4.38 29.37 -8.19
CA LEU A 12 -4.21 28.59 -6.96
C LEU A 12 -3.38 27.35 -7.33
N ALA A 13 -2.08 27.43 -7.10
CA ALA A 13 -1.19 26.27 -7.18
C ALA A 13 -1.48 25.36 -5.99
N ILE A 14 -2.48 24.49 -6.12
CA ILE A 14 -2.60 23.33 -5.24
C ILE A 14 -1.55 22.33 -5.72
N ILE A 15 -0.34 22.44 -5.15
CA ILE A 15 0.63 21.35 -5.21
C ILE A 15 0.02 20.24 -4.35
N ILE A 16 -0.70 19.32 -4.99
CA ILE A 16 -1.04 18.03 -4.38
C ILE A 16 0.29 17.29 -4.32
N VAL A 17 1.05 17.50 -3.24
CA VAL A 17 2.02 16.50 -2.82
C VAL A 17 1.14 15.32 -2.42
N GLY A 18 0.95 14.38 -3.34
CA GLY A 18 0.40 13.08 -3.02
C GLY A 18 1.37 12.45 -2.05
N CYS A 19 1.18 12.70 -0.76
CA CYS A 19 1.89 12.01 0.28
C CYS A 19 1.39 10.58 0.16
N LEU A 20 2.24 9.69 -0.38
CA LEU A 20 2.01 8.26 -0.24
C LEU A 20 1.82 8.04 1.26
N ALA A 21 0.66 7.52 1.63
CA ALA A 21 0.33 7.31 3.03
C ALA A 21 1.24 6.19 3.52
N GLY A 22 2.34 6.58 4.19
CA GLY A 22 3.26 5.62 4.80
C GLY A 22 2.57 4.77 5.87
N CYS A 23 3.32 3.84 6.44
CA CYS A 23 2.80 2.91 7.44
C CYS A 23 2.22 3.64 8.66
N PRO A 24 0.96 3.37 9.04
CA PRO A 24 0.39 3.94 10.24
C PRO A 24 1.00 3.26 11.49
N PRO A 25 1.22 4.00 12.58
CA PRO A 25 1.59 3.40 13.86
C PRO A 25 0.37 2.71 14.51
N PRO A 26 0.52 1.57 15.20
CA PRO A 26 1.73 0.74 15.33
C PRO A 26 1.93 -0.21 14.14
N GLU A 27 3.20 -0.45 13.79
CA GLU A 27 3.64 -1.20 12.60
C GLU A 27 3.49 -2.73 12.71
N ASP A 28 3.11 -3.24 13.88
CA ASP A 28 3.02 -4.68 14.16
C ASP A 28 1.58 -5.16 13.96
N LEU A 29 1.36 -5.95 12.91
CA LEU A 29 0.05 -6.30 12.37
C LEU A 29 -0.17 -7.82 12.42
N GLY A 30 0.34 -8.45 13.49
CA GLY A 30 0.33 -9.91 13.63
C GLY A 30 1.51 -10.53 12.88
N PRO A 31 1.29 -11.40 11.86
CA PRO A 31 2.39 -12.02 11.13
C PRO A 31 3.13 -11.04 10.21
N CYS A 32 2.58 -9.84 9.98
CA CYS A 32 3.20 -8.84 9.12
C CYS A 32 3.68 -7.61 9.89
N GLN A 33 4.76 -7.04 9.35
CA GLN A 33 5.28 -5.74 9.74
C GLN A 33 5.14 -4.78 8.58
N CYS A 34 4.60 -3.59 8.85
CA CYS A 34 4.57 -2.49 7.89
C CYS A 34 5.84 -1.67 8.03
N HIS A 35 6.48 -1.35 6.92
CA HIS A 35 7.59 -0.41 6.84
C HIS A 35 7.46 0.47 5.61
N ASP A 36 8.01 1.69 5.68
CA ASP A 36 8.09 2.55 4.51
C ASP A 36 9.23 2.10 3.60
N ASP A 37 8.98 2.07 2.30
CA ASP A 37 9.99 1.88 1.28
C ASP A 37 10.83 3.17 1.06
N PRO A 38 11.87 3.15 0.19
CA PRO A 38 12.70 4.33 -0.05
C PRO A 38 11.96 5.57 -0.58
N ASP A 39 10.79 5.38 -1.19
CA ASP A 39 9.93 6.44 -1.73
C ASP A 39 8.86 6.89 -0.72
N GLY A 40 8.81 6.28 0.47
CA GLY A 40 7.85 6.57 1.54
C GLY A 40 6.50 5.88 1.36
N ALA A 41 6.41 4.90 0.46
CA ALA A 41 5.21 4.08 0.30
C ALA A 41 5.20 2.91 1.29
N PRO A 42 4.00 2.48 1.74
CA PRO A 42 3.89 1.39 2.70
C PRO A 42 4.22 0.06 2.01
N ALA A 43 5.05 -0.73 2.68
CA ALA A 43 5.42 -2.09 2.28
C ALA A 43 5.21 -3.06 3.46
N LEU A 44 4.77 -4.28 3.15
CA LEU A 44 4.51 -5.34 4.12
C LEU A 44 5.57 -6.42 4.03
N GLN A 45 6.05 -6.85 5.20
CA GLN A 45 6.83 -8.07 5.33
C GLN A 45 6.09 -9.04 6.26
N CYS A 46 5.58 -10.13 5.70
CA CYS A 46 4.81 -11.14 6.40
C CYS A 46 5.61 -12.43 6.60
N ARG A 47 5.64 -12.94 7.83
CA ARG A 47 6.43 -14.12 8.20
C ARG A 47 5.56 -15.20 8.84
N GLY A 48 5.73 -16.44 8.40
CA GLY A 48 5.04 -17.58 9.01
C GLY A 48 3.52 -17.52 8.85
N VAL A 49 3.05 -16.94 7.75
CA VAL A 49 1.62 -16.84 7.44
C VAL A 49 1.09 -18.23 7.12
N THR A 50 -0.05 -18.61 7.70
CA THR A 50 -0.67 -19.93 7.47
C THR A 50 -1.79 -19.89 6.43
N GLY A 51 -2.35 -18.71 6.16
CA GLY A 51 -3.39 -18.50 5.15
C GLY A 51 -3.49 -17.05 4.66
N TRP A 52 -4.01 -16.85 3.46
CA TRP A 52 -4.15 -15.50 2.86
C TRP A 52 -5.15 -14.62 3.58
N GLU A 53 -6.06 -15.19 4.37
CA GLU A 53 -7.01 -14.47 5.22
C GLU A 53 -6.29 -13.60 6.26
N GLU A 54 -5.15 -14.06 6.77
CA GLU A 54 -4.32 -13.28 7.71
C GLU A 54 -3.77 -12.03 7.02
N VAL A 55 -3.28 -12.16 5.79
CA VAL A 55 -2.75 -11.03 5.01
C VAL A 55 -3.89 -10.10 4.57
N ALA A 56 -5.03 -10.65 4.14
CA ALA A 56 -6.21 -9.91 3.71
C ALA A 56 -6.77 -8.99 4.81
N THR A 57 -6.80 -9.49 6.05
CA THR A 57 -7.25 -8.73 7.23
C THR A 57 -6.38 -7.51 7.46
N ILE A 58 -5.07 -7.62 7.23
CA ILE A 58 -4.10 -6.55 7.47
C ILE A 58 -4.31 -5.38 6.52
N PHE A 59 -4.62 -5.64 5.24
CA PHE A 59 -4.97 -4.56 4.30
C PHE A 59 -6.23 -3.81 4.73
N THR A 60 -7.21 -4.53 5.30
CA THR A 60 -8.44 -3.91 5.81
C THR A 60 -8.16 -3.07 7.05
N ASP A 61 -7.35 -3.57 7.98
CA ASP A 61 -7.01 -2.89 9.24
C ASP A 61 -6.16 -1.64 9.02
N LEU A 62 -5.26 -1.68 8.03
CA LEU A 62 -4.43 -0.55 7.65
C LEU A 62 -5.22 0.56 6.93
N GLY A 63 -6.36 0.23 6.33
CA GLY A 63 -7.16 1.19 5.56
C GLY A 63 -6.40 1.83 4.40
N LEU A 64 -5.39 1.13 3.88
CA LEU A 64 -4.55 1.59 2.77
C LEU A 64 -5.16 1.14 1.44
N ASP A 65 -5.22 2.06 0.48
CA ASP A 65 -5.63 1.80 -0.89
C ASP A 65 -4.46 1.35 -1.77
N TYR A 66 -3.23 1.53 -1.31
CA TYR A 66 -2.00 1.21 -2.02
C TYR A 66 -0.93 0.64 -1.09
N ILE A 67 -0.24 -0.41 -1.57
CA ILE A 67 0.95 -1.00 -0.95
C ILE A 67 2.01 -1.24 -2.03
N SER A 68 3.24 -0.77 -1.83
CA SER A 68 4.30 -0.89 -2.84
C SER A 68 4.87 -2.31 -2.93
N SER A 69 4.94 -3.03 -1.81
CA SER A 69 5.26 -4.46 -1.87
C SER A 69 4.75 -5.28 -0.70
N VAL A 70 4.53 -6.56 -0.95
CA VAL A 70 4.18 -7.57 0.05
C VAL A 70 5.17 -8.73 -0.08
N ASP A 71 6.07 -8.83 0.89
CA ASP A 71 7.07 -9.89 0.98
C ASP A 71 6.56 -11.01 1.91
N ILE A 72 6.25 -12.17 1.35
CA ILE A 72 5.84 -13.37 2.09
C ILE A 72 7.07 -14.25 2.35
N ILE A 73 7.43 -14.45 3.61
CA ILE A 73 8.67 -15.10 4.01
C ILE A 73 8.37 -16.30 4.93
N TYR A 74 9.03 -17.44 4.71
CA TYR A 74 8.91 -18.64 5.55
C TYR A 74 7.46 -19.08 5.79
N SER A 75 6.66 -19.10 4.74
CA SER A 75 5.22 -19.43 4.80
C SER A 75 4.95 -20.66 3.92
N PRO A 76 5.34 -21.87 4.36
CA PRO A 76 5.27 -23.10 3.55
C PRO A 76 3.84 -23.55 3.24
N ASP A 77 2.87 -23.09 4.04
CA ASP A 77 1.46 -23.45 3.88
C ASP A 77 0.74 -22.58 2.82
N LEU A 78 1.37 -21.49 2.36
CA LEU A 78 0.85 -20.66 1.27
C LEU A 78 1.28 -21.23 -0.08
N THR A 79 0.40 -22.03 -0.69
CA THR A 79 0.68 -22.73 -1.97
C THR A 79 0.10 -22.05 -3.21
N ASP A 80 -0.87 -21.16 -3.04
CA ASP A 80 -1.64 -20.57 -4.12
C ASP A 80 -2.16 -19.20 -3.71
N LEU A 81 -2.07 -18.20 -4.60
CA LEU A 81 -2.59 -16.87 -4.34
C LEU A 81 -4.06 -16.78 -4.80
N PRO A 82 -5.04 -16.60 -3.90
CA PRO A 82 -6.43 -16.50 -4.30
C PRO A 82 -6.65 -15.20 -5.09
N PRO A 83 -7.45 -15.23 -6.16
CA PRO A 83 -7.69 -14.06 -7.01
C PRO A 83 -8.40 -12.90 -6.28
N SER A 84 -8.94 -13.14 -5.09
CA SER A 84 -9.63 -12.16 -4.25
C SER A 84 -8.87 -11.82 -2.96
N ALA A 85 -7.60 -12.20 -2.83
CA ALA A 85 -6.82 -12.02 -1.59
C ALA A 85 -6.75 -10.55 -1.11
N PHE A 86 -6.78 -9.60 -2.04
CA PHE A 86 -6.42 -8.20 -1.78
C PHE A 86 -7.52 -7.18 -2.10
N ALA A 87 -8.73 -7.66 -2.42
CA ALA A 87 -9.89 -6.82 -2.73
C ALA A 87 -9.56 -5.60 -3.62
N ASP A 88 -9.77 -4.38 -3.10
CA ASP A 88 -9.60 -3.11 -3.79
C ASP A 88 -8.20 -2.48 -3.61
N VAL A 89 -7.27 -3.16 -2.95
CA VAL A 89 -5.93 -2.62 -2.67
C VAL A 89 -5.02 -2.83 -3.87
N LEU A 90 -4.42 -1.73 -4.33
CA LEU A 90 -3.41 -1.76 -5.38
C LEU A 90 -2.06 -2.22 -4.78
N ILE A 91 -1.51 -3.31 -5.33
CA ILE A 91 -0.22 -3.86 -4.90
C ILE A 91 0.72 -3.90 -6.10
N ASP A 92 1.85 -3.19 -6.01
CA ASP A 92 2.82 -3.15 -7.12
C ASP A 92 3.60 -4.46 -7.25
N ALA A 93 3.99 -5.08 -6.13
CA ALA A 93 4.75 -6.32 -6.13
C ALA A 93 4.38 -7.25 -4.96
N ILE A 94 4.23 -8.54 -5.27
CA ILE A 94 4.14 -9.60 -4.27
C ILE A 94 5.33 -10.54 -4.49
N ARG A 95 6.10 -10.80 -3.43
CA ARG A 95 7.32 -11.60 -3.48
C ARG A 95 7.25 -12.75 -2.49
N PHE A 96 7.77 -13.89 -2.91
CA PHE A 96 7.72 -15.13 -2.14
C PHE A 96 9.13 -15.62 -1.84
N TYR A 97 9.42 -15.79 -0.55
CA TYR A 97 10.72 -16.24 -0.06
C TYR A 97 10.53 -17.47 0.82
N ASN A 98 10.94 -18.63 0.31
CA ASN A 98 10.86 -19.90 1.04
C ASN A 98 9.42 -20.22 1.46
N THR A 99 8.54 -20.28 0.45
CA THR A 99 7.13 -20.69 0.54
C THR A 99 6.93 -22.01 -0.21
N GLY A 100 5.79 -22.67 0.01
CA GLY A 100 5.46 -24.00 -0.53
C GLY A 100 5.22 -24.05 -2.02
#